data_AF-A0A1S3IWG3-F1
#
_entry.id   AF-A0A1S3IWG3-F1
#
_cell.length_a   1.000
_cell.length_b   1.000
_cell.length_c   1.000
_cell.angle_alpha   90.00
_cell.angle_beta   90.00
_cell.angle_gamma   90.00
#
_symmetry.space_group_name_H-M   'P 1'
#
loop_
_entity.id
_entity.type
_entity.pdbx_description
1 polymer ?
#
loop_
_entity_poly.entity_id
_entity_poly.type
_entity_poly.pdbx_seq_one_letter_code
_entity_poly.pdbx_strand_id
1 'polypeptide(L)' 'MAKKMVPGTKVKRGRDWRYGNEDGDPPGQGKVVDQLFGLNGQDTEVSHIKVKWDKSGRTEKYRMGADGCYDLQLA' A
#
# COMPACT_ATOMS: atom_id res chain seq x y z
N MET A 1 -1.87 -10.68 6.74
CA MET A 1 -0.96 -9.73 6.06
C MET A 1 -1.15 -8.29 6.54
N ALA A 2 -2.37 -7.74 6.58
CA ALA A 2 -2.63 -6.35 7.01
C ALA A 2 -2.08 -5.98 8.40
N LYS A 3 -2.10 -6.90 9.39
CA LYS A 3 -1.50 -6.68 10.73
C LYS A 3 -0.01 -6.28 10.70
N LYS A 4 0.73 -6.59 9.63
CA LYS A 4 2.14 -6.21 9.47
C LYS A 4 2.34 -4.89 8.73
N MET A 5 1.30 -4.31 8.13
CA MET A 5 1.37 -3.09 7.34
C MET A 5 1.18 -1.85 8.21
N VAL A 6 2.03 -1.67 9.22
CA VAL A 6 1.99 -0.53 10.15
C VAL A 6 2.93 0.59 9.70
N PRO A 7 2.73 1.85 10.13
CA PRO A 7 3.66 2.95 9.84
C PRO A 7 5.12 2.55 10.09
N GLY A 8 6.00 2.87 9.14
CA GLY A 8 7.41 2.49 9.16
C GLY A 8 7.74 1.19 8.41
N THR A 9 6.76 0.34 8.12
CA THR A 9 6.96 -0.92 7.39
C THR A 9 7.45 -0.66 5.96
N LYS A 10 8.48 -1.37 5.51
CA LYS A 10 8.93 -1.33 4.11
C LYS A 10 8.06 -2.23 3.23
N VAL A 11 7.64 -1.68 2.10
CA VAL A 11 6.74 -2.33 1.15
C VAL A 11 7.22 -2.16 -0.29
N LYS A 12 6.72 -3.02 -1.17
CA LYS A 12 6.87 -2.95 -2.63
C LYS A 12 5.54 -3.27 -3.30
N ARG A 13 5.43 -3.02 -4.61
CA ARG A 13 4.25 -3.43 -5.39
C ARG A 13 3.93 -4.93 -5.18
N GLY A 14 2.65 -5.20 -4.96
CA GLY A 14 2.08 -6.53 -4.71
C GLY A 14 1.47 -7.15 -5.97
N ARG A 15 0.73 -8.24 -5.78
CA ARG A 15 0.16 -9.06 -6.86
C ARG A 15 -0.90 -8.31 -7.67
N ASP A 16 -1.72 -7.49 -7.02
CA ASP A 16 -2.88 -6.85 -7.65
C ASP A 16 -2.58 -5.41 -8.14
N TRP A 17 -1.30 -5.02 -8.12
CA TRP A 17 -0.82 -3.70 -8.50
C TRP A 17 -1.26 -3.30 -9.91
N ARG A 18 -1.86 -2.11 -10.02
CA ARG A 18 -2.35 -1.54 -11.30
C ARG A 18 -1.98 -0.08 -11.52
N TYR A 19 -1.04 0.46 -10.73
CA TYR A 19 -0.73 1.89 -10.65
C TYR A 19 0.51 2.28 -11.46
N GLY A 20 0.79 1.57 -12.56
CA GLY A 20 1.95 1.84 -13.40
C GLY A 20 3.27 1.87 -12.62
N ASN A 21 4.02 2.97 -12.75
CA ASN A 21 5.33 3.19 -12.13
C ASN A 21 5.28 4.21 -10.97
N GLU A 22 4.17 4.29 -10.23
CA GLU A 22 4.09 5.17 -9.06
C GLU A 22 5.12 4.84 -7.97
N ASP A 23 5.59 3.60 -7.89
CA ASP A 23 6.68 3.13 -7.03
C ASP A 23 8.08 3.32 -7.65
N GLY A 24 8.16 3.91 -8.84
CA GLY A 24 9.41 4.26 -9.55
C GLY A 24 9.70 3.42 -10.78
N ASP A 25 10.71 3.85 -11.54
CA ASP A 25 11.26 3.14 -12.71
C ASP A 25 12.80 3.15 -12.64
N PRO A 26 13.47 1.99 -12.41
CA PRO A 26 12.87 0.69 -12.16
C PRO A 26 12.08 0.68 -10.83
N PRO A 27 11.13 -0.27 -10.65
CA PRO A 27 10.29 -0.36 -9.45
C PRO A 27 11.08 -0.26 -8.14
N GLY A 28 10.49 0.38 -7.14
CA GLY A 28 11.15 0.74 -5.89
C GLY A 28 10.41 0.28 -4.64
N GLN A 29 11.08 0.45 -3.51
CA GLN A 29 10.48 0.27 -2.20
C GLN A 29 9.82 1.57 -1.74
N GLY A 30 8.87 1.43 -0.84
CA GLY A 30 8.24 2.52 -0.11
C GLY A 30 8.13 2.19 1.37
N LYS A 31 7.65 3.15 2.14
CA LYS A 31 7.38 3.02 3.56
C LYS A 31 5.91 3.33 3.84
N VAL A 32 5.26 2.47 4.61
CA VAL A 32 3.91 2.72 5.12
C VAL A 32 3.93 3.97 5.98
N VAL A 33 3.01 4.89 5.71
CA VAL A 33 2.82 6.10 6.51
C VAL A 33 1.52 6.06 7.31
N ASP A 34 0.50 5.35 6.83
CA ASP A 34 -0.80 5.27 7.52
C ASP A 34 -1.63 4.03 7.13
N GLN A 35 -2.55 3.63 8.00
CA GLN A 35 -3.55 2.58 7.78
C GLN A 35 -4.94 3.20 7.65
N LEU A 36 -5.67 2.84 6.60
CA LEU A 36 -6.97 3.41 6.31
C LEU A 36 -8.06 2.34 6.41
N PHE A 37 -9.04 2.60 7.27
CA PHE A 37 -10.22 1.76 7.53
C PHE A 37 -11.43 2.29 6.75
N GLY A 38 -12.44 1.46 6.49
CA GLY A 38 -13.75 1.95 6.03
C GLY A 38 -13.87 2.46 4.59
N LEU A 39 -12.77 2.59 3.83
CA LEU A 39 -12.85 3.12 2.46
C LEU A 39 -13.54 2.18 1.46
N ASN A 40 -13.80 0.93 1.84
CA ASN A 40 -14.59 -0.05 1.10
C ASN A 40 -15.99 -0.30 1.72
N GLY A 41 -16.43 0.51 2.69
CA GLY A 41 -17.70 0.32 3.39
C GLY A 41 -17.65 -0.67 4.57
N GLN A 42 -16.46 -1.17 4.95
CA GLN A 42 -16.25 -1.95 6.16
C GLN A 42 -15.32 -1.19 7.12
N ASP A 43 -15.89 -0.62 8.18
CA ASP A 43 -15.18 0.32 9.08
C ASP A 43 -14.23 -0.36 10.07
N THR A 44 -14.32 -1.68 10.23
CA THR A 44 -13.56 -2.42 11.24
C THR A 44 -12.25 -3.02 10.73
N GLU A 45 -12.05 -3.08 9.42
CA GLU A 45 -10.86 -3.67 8.80
C GLU A 45 -10.04 -2.65 8.01
N VAL A 46 -8.72 -2.82 8.00
CA VAL A 46 -7.84 -2.03 7.13
C VAL A 46 -8.18 -2.37 5.69
N SER A 47 -8.61 -1.37 4.93
CA SER A 47 -8.99 -1.51 3.52
C SER A 47 -7.87 -1.03 2.59
N HIS A 48 -7.12 -0.01 3.02
CA HIS A 48 -6.04 0.59 2.25
C HIS A 48 -4.86 0.97 3.15
N ILE A 49 -3.68 1.09 2.53
CA ILE A 49 -2.45 1.54 3.17
C ILE A 49 -1.94 2.75 2.41
N LYS A 50 -1.58 3.81 3.14
CA LYS A 50 -0.89 4.97 2.58
C LYS A 50 0.62 4.72 2.62
N VAL A 51 1.30 4.91 1.49
CA VAL A 51 2.73 4.64 1.31
C VAL A 51 3.42 5.87 0.77
N LYS A 52 4.61 6.18 1.30
CA LYS A 52 5.57 7.10 0.67
C LYS A 52 6.64 6.28 -0.05
N TRP A 53 6.77 6.47 -1.37
CA TRP A 53 7.74 5.76 -2.20
C TRP A 53 9.10 6.44 -2.18
N ASP A 54 10.16 5.64 -2.00
CA ASP A 54 11.52 6.16 -1.84
C ASP A 54 12.05 6.77 -3.16
N LYS A 55 11.76 6.12 -4.30
CA LYS A 55 12.27 6.53 -5.61
C LYS A 55 11.48 7.66 -6.26
N SER A 56 10.16 7.56 -6.29
CA SER A 56 9.30 8.55 -6.95
C SER A 56 8.96 9.74 -6.06
N GLY A 57 9.15 9.62 -4.74
CA GLY A 57 8.73 10.62 -3.74
C GLY A 57 7.21 10.71 -3.54
N ARG A 58 6.42 9.97 -4.33
CA ARG A 58 4.95 9.99 -4.28
C ARG A 58 4.45 9.44 -2.96
N THR A 59 3.32 9.98 -2.48
CA THR A 59 2.64 9.49 -1.28
C THR A 59 1.19 9.22 -1.58
N GLU A 60 0.85 7.95 -1.79
CA GLU A 60 -0.47 7.52 -2.28
C GLU A 60 -1.05 6.36 -1.47
N LYS A 61 -2.33 6.06 -1.69
CA LYS A 61 -3.06 4.99 -1.00
C LYS A 61 -3.32 3.79 -1.92
N TYR A 62 -3.12 2.60 -1.39
CA TYR A 62 -3.20 1.34 -2.13
C TYR A 62 -4.06 0.32 -1.39
N ARG A 63 -4.75 -0.56 -2.13
CA ARG A 63 -5.69 -1.53 -1.54
C ARG A 63 -4.92 -2.61 -0.80
N MET A 64 -5.39 -2.92 0.39
CA MET A 64 -4.90 -3.99 1.24
C MET A 64 -6.06 -4.69 1.93
N GLY A 65 -6.94 -5.28 1.14
CA GLY A 65 -8.20 -5.90 1.57
C GLY A 65 -9.42 -5.32 0.87
N ALA A 66 -9.36 -4.06 0.41
CA ALA A 66 -10.41 -3.48 -0.43
C ALA A 66 -10.57 -4.26 -1.74
N ASP A 67 -11.82 -4.62 -2.07
CA ASP A 67 -12.20 -5.47 -3.21
C ASP A 67 -11.46 -6.83 -3.26
N GLY A 68 -10.98 -7.33 -2.11
CA GLY A 68 -10.15 -8.53 -2.05
C GLY A 68 -8.77 -8.39 -2.68
N CYS A 69 -8.34 -7.16 -2.96
CA CYS A 69 -7.06 -6.86 -3.61
C CYS A 69 -5.96 -6.48 -2.62
N TYR A 70 -4.74 -6.90 -2.96
CA TYR A 70 -3.51 -6.67 -2.22
C TYR A 70 -2.47 -6.06 -3.16
N ASP A 71 -2.52 -4.73 -3.25
CA ASP A 71 -1.65 -3.94 -4.11
C ASP A 71 -0.22 -3.81 -3.55
N LEU A 72 -0.01 -4.15 -2.27
CA LEU A 72 1.29 -4.08 -1.60
C LEU A 72 1.68 -5.44 -1.01
N GLN A 73 2.99 -5.64 -0.91
CA GLN A 73 3.58 -6.74 -0.15
C GLN A 73 4.78 -6.23 0.65
N LEU A 74 5.21 -7.01 1.64
CA LEU A 74 6.43 -6.70 2.39
C LEU A 74 7.62 -6.68 1.42
N ALA A 75 8.50 -5.70 1.61
CA ALA A 75 9.66 -5.49 0.76
C ALA A 75 10.69 -6.62 0.90
#